data_AF-A0A366I9D0-F1
#
_entry.id   AF-A0A366I9D0-F1
#
_cell.length_a   1.000
_cell.length_b   1.000
_cell.length_c   1.000
_cell.angle_alpha   90.00
_cell.angle_beta   90.00
_cell.angle_gamma   90.00
#
_symmetry.space_group_name_H-M   'P 1'
#
loop_
_entity.id
_entity.type
_entity.pdbx_description
1 polymer ?
#
loop_
_entity_poly.entity_id
_entity_poly.type
_entity_poly.pdbx_seq_one_letter_code
_entity_poly.pdbx_strand_id
1 'polypeptide(L)'
;MTPCFPIKQVELQGTQDFPGWLPLQRLADQAVNQCLGAKGINLLMSALQNRLVDHGYVTARVLAPAQDLKSGTLKLVVMAGKVSKITLSPDSDRYIQLYSALPARAGGLLDLRDIEQGLENLQRVPTAQADMQLVPGENPGESDVVVSYKQARHWRIGASLDDAGTRSTGRYQGGLTLFLDNPFSLSDTFYLYGGRDLQGRGGKSSKSYVAHYLLPFGYWQAGVTASGYDYNQTIAGLNENYTYRGESESLNVQLSRVLHRSGSQKTSISYEVLTRESRNFINDTEVEVQRRNTSAWRLGLQHRHYISQATLDAAVSYQRGTRWFGARPAPEDERGEGTGLAKIVQFSTELEVPFALFDEAFRYNVQYQRQIASTWLTPQDQFSIGNRWTVRGFDGELTLSADDGWLVRNELAWRTPLQNQELYLGVDYGEISNNSTEILSGRHLAGGVIGLRGNAFKTGYDLFAGVPFSKPGGFDTSPVVLGFNLNWQY
;
A
#
# COMPACT_ATOMS: atom_id res chain seq x y z
N MET A 1 7.92 51.91 29.52
CA MET A 1 7.87 50.47 29.83
C MET A 1 6.44 50.01 29.62
N THR A 2 6.19 49.04 28.74
CA THR A 2 4.85 48.43 28.63
C THR A 2 4.53 47.68 29.92
N PRO A 3 3.34 47.86 30.51
CA PRO A 3 2.96 47.16 31.75
C PRO A 3 2.94 45.64 31.52
N CYS A 4 3.51 44.88 32.46
CA CYS A 4 3.48 43.41 32.48
C CYS A 4 3.12 42.92 33.89
N PHE A 5 2.57 41.72 33.97
CA PHE A 5 2.20 41.08 35.23
C PHE A 5 3.04 39.80 35.42
N PRO A 6 3.61 39.57 36.61
CA PRO A 6 4.31 38.34 36.91
C PRO A 6 3.31 37.18 37.00
N ILE A 7 3.45 36.18 36.13
CA ILE A 7 2.57 35.02 36.10
C ILE A 7 3.15 33.93 37.00
N LYS A 8 2.40 33.51 38.02
CA LYS A 8 2.72 32.42 38.94
C LYS A 8 2.10 31.10 38.53
N GLN A 9 0.96 31.15 37.85
CA GLN A 9 0.21 29.97 37.45
C GLN A 9 -0.56 30.27 36.15
N VAL A 10 -0.67 29.28 35.27
CA VAL A 10 -1.58 29.33 34.13
C VAL A 10 -2.65 28.24 34.30
N GLU A 11 -3.91 28.63 34.22
CA GLU A 11 -5.04 27.71 34.27
C GLU A 11 -5.69 27.60 32.89
N LEU A 12 -5.69 26.41 32.31
CA LEU A 12 -6.43 26.12 31.09
C LEU A 12 -7.79 25.52 31.42
N GLN A 13 -8.85 26.10 30.87
CA GLN A 13 -10.22 25.56 30.93
C GLN A 13 -10.61 24.99 29.57
N GLY A 14 -11.49 23.98 29.54
CA GLY A 14 -11.99 23.39 28.28
C GLY A 14 -11.08 22.32 27.68
N THR A 15 -9.96 21.98 28.33
CA THR A 15 -9.03 20.95 27.85
C THR A 15 -9.60 19.53 27.92
N GLN A 16 -10.67 19.30 28.70
CA GLN A 16 -11.33 18.01 28.82
C GLN A 16 -12.01 17.53 27.53
N ASP A 17 -12.29 18.45 26.59
CA ASP A 17 -12.88 18.11 25.29
C ASP A 17 -11.82 17.59 24.30
N PHE A 18 -10.52 17.63 24.66
CA PHE A 18 -9.40 17.20 23.83
C PHE A 18 -8.74 15.94 24.39
N PRO A 19 -8.02 15.17 23.56
CA PRO A 19 -7.28 14.01 24.06
C PRO A 19 -6.19 14.40 25.07
N GLY A 20 -6.10 13.65 26.18
CA GLY A 20 -5.17 13.95 27.28
C GLY A 20 -3.68 13.83 26.93
N TRP A 21 -3.33 13.25 25.78
CA TRP A 21 -1.95 13.22 25.30
C TRP A 21 -1.49 14.56 24.70
N LEU A 22 -2.42 15.48 24.42
CA LEU A 22 -2.11 16.81 23.87
C LEU A 22 -1.51 17.71 24.97
N PRO A 23 -0.25 18.15 24.86
CA PRO A 23 0.47 18.77 25.97
C PRO A 23 0.17 20.28 26.12
N LEU A 24 -1.11 20.67 26.16
CA LEU A 24 -1.53 22.07 26.22
C LEU A 24 -1.06 22.74 27.52
N GLN A 25 -1.27 22.10 28.67
CA GLN A 25 -0.86 22.66 29.96
C GLN A 25 0.66 22.85 30.04
N ARG A 26 1.44 21.85 29.59
CA ARG A 26 2.91 21.94 29.55
C ARG A 26 3.40 23.11 28.69
N LEU A 27 2.71 23.40 27.59
CA LEU A 27 3.01 24.55 26.74
C LEU A 27 2.62 25.87 27.41
N ALA A 28 1.45 25.90 28.06
CA ALA A 28 0.97 27.05 28.82
C ALA A 28 1.90 27.41 30.00
N ASP A 29 2.45 26.40 30.68
CA ASP A 29 3.35 26.55 31.83
C ASP A 29 4.67 27.25 31.48
N GLN A 30 5.02 27.39 30.19
CA GLN A 30 6.18 28.20 29.77
C GLN A 30 6.04 29.68 30.15
N ALA A 31 4.82 30.15 30.42
CA ALA A 31 4.55 31.48 30.91
C ALA A 31 4.74 31.63 32.43
N VAL A 32 4.84 30.54 33.18
CA VAL A 32 5.06 30.58 34.63
C VAL A 32 6.43 31.19 34.92
N ASN A 33 6.49 32.06 35.93
CA ASN A 33 7.64 32.88 36.31
C ASN A 33 8.09 33.90 35.25
N GLN A 34 7.27 34.17 34.23
CA GLN A 34 7.51 35.24 33.25
C GLN A 34 6.67 36.48 33.56
N CYS A 35 7.16 37.67 33.19
CA CYS A 35 6.37 38.89 33.22
C CYS A 35 5.68 39.10 31.87
N LEU A 36 4.38 38.82 31.79
CA LEU A 36 3.63 38.93 30.54
C LEU A 36 2.75 40.18 30.51
N GLY A 37 2.91 40.98 29.45
CA GLY A 37 1.92 41.97 29.03
C GLY A 37 1.05 41.40 27.89
N ALA A 38 0.19 42.24 27.30
CA ALA A 38 -0.74 41.82 26.24
C ALA A 38 -0.06 41.07 25.07
N LYS A 39 1.12 41.54 24.64
CA LYS A 39 1.90 40.88 23.58
C LYS A 39 2.36 39.47 23.97
N GLY A 40 2.79 39.27 25.21
CA GLY A 40 3.26 37.99 25.71
C GLY A 40 2.11 36.99 25.88
N ILE A 41 0.96 37.46 26.37
CA ILE A 41 -0.27 36.64 26.44
C ILE A 41 -0.72 36.22 25.04
N ASN A 42 -0.75 37.15 24.08
CA ASN A 42 -1.09 36.83 22.69
C ASN A 42 -0.11 35.84 22.05
N LEU A 43 1.18 35.93 22.36
CA LEU A 43 2.18 34.95 21.90
C LEU A 43 1.91 33.56 22.47
N LEU A 44 1.61 33.46 23.77
CA LEU A 44 1.26 32.19 24.42
C LEU A 44 -0.02 31.59 23.83
N MET A 45 -1.06 32.41 23.65
CA MET A 45 -2.31 31.99 23.01
C MET A 45 -2.07 31.51 21.58
N SER A 46 -1.23 32.21 20.82
CA SER A 46 -0.87 31.81 19.44
C SER A 46 -0.10 30.49 19.42
N ALA A 47 0.81 30.26 20.38
CA ALA A 47 1.53 29.00 20.50
C ALA A 47 0.58 27.83 20.84
N LEU A 48 -0.36 28.03 21.76
CA LEU A 48 -1.41 27.05 22.08
C LEU A 48 -2.33 26.79 20.87
N GLN A 49 -2.72 27.85 20.16
CA GLN A 49 -3.53 27.77 18.96
C GLN A 49 -2.83 26.99 17.84
N ASN A 50 -1.56 27.28 17.57
CA ASN A 50 -0.76 26.57 16.58
C ASN A 50 -0.63 25.09 16.97
N ARG A 51 -0.41 24.78 18.25
CA ARG A 51 -0.37 23.39 18.72
C ARG A 51 -1.67 22.64 18.44
N LEU A 52 -2.82 23.28 18.63
CA LEU A 52 -4.13 22.69 18.30
C LEU A 52 -4.25 22.44 16.79
N VAL A 53 -3.87 23.42 15.97
CA VAL A 53 -3.90 23.34 14.50
C VAL A 53 -2.98 22.24 13.97
N ASP A 54 -1.76 22.13 14.49
CA ASP A 54 -0.77 21.10 14.10
C ASP A 54 -1.32 19.68 14.31
N HIS A 55 -2.12 19.49 15.37
CA HIS A 55 -2.78 18.24 15.71
C HIS A 55 -4.16 18.05 15.06
N GLY A 56 -4.62 18.97 14.20
CA GLY A 56 -5.85 18.82 13.41
C GLY A 56 -7.07 19.58 13.93
N TYR A 57 -6.99 20.22 15.10
CA TYR A 57 -8.12 20.95 15.72
C TYR A 57 -8.24 22.39 15.19
N VAL A 58 -8.47 22.53 13.88
CA VAL A 58 -8.44 23.81 13.16
C VAL A 58 -9.57 24.78 13.52
N THR A 59 -10.70 24.25 14.03
CA THR A 59 -11.85 25.04 14.48
C THR A 59 -11.81 25.37 15.96
N ALA A 60 -10.87 24.81 16.73
CA ALA A 60 -10.68 25.16 18.14
C ALA A 60 -10.14 26.59 18.29
N ARG A 61 -10.46 27.24 19.42
CA ARG A 61 -10.02 28.61 19.72
C ARG A 61 -9.48 28.72 21.14
N VAL A 62 -8.35 29.39 21.29
CA VAL A 62 -7.80 29.79 22.61
C VAL A 62 -8.20 31.24 22.89
N LEU A 63 -8.87 31.48 24.01
CA LEU A 63 -9.37 32.78 24.43
C LEU A 63 -8.82 33.17 25.80
N ALA A 64 -8.63 34.47 26.02
CA ALA A 64 -8.39 35.05 27.33
C ALA A 64 -9.66 35.78 27.80
N PRO A 65 -10.44 35.21 28.74
CA PRO A 65 -11.61 35.89 29.29
C PRO A 65 -11.19 37.15 30.07
N ALA A 66 -12.15 38.05 30.31
CA ALA A 66 -11.94 39.19 31.21
C ALA A 66 -11.53 38.69 32.61
N GLN A 67 -10.37 39.14 33.08
CA GLN A 67 -9.74 38.65 34.30
C GLN A 67 -8.80 39.70 34.92
N ASP A 68 -8.57 39.60 36.23
CA ASP A 68 -7.56 40.39 36.94
C ASP A 68 -6.28 39.55 37.13
N LEU A 69 -5.17 40.02 36.57
CA LEU A 69 -3.87 39.36 36.62
C LEU A 69 -3.04 39.70 37.86
N LYS A 70 -3.53 40.55 38.78
CA LYS A 70 -2.83 40.91 40.03
C LYS A 70 -2.58 39.71 40.95
N SER A 71 -3.43 38.68 40.89
CA SER A 71 -3.24 37.42 41.61
C SER A 71 -2.02 36.62 41.14
N GLY A 72 -1.54 36.89 39.93
CA GLY A 72 -0.51 36.11 39.24
C GLY A 72 -1.06 34.87 38.52
N THR A 73 -2.39 34.66 38.48
CA THR A 73 -3.00 33.54 37.76
C THR A 73 -3.53 34.00 36.40
N LEU A 74 -2.98 33.46 35.31
CA LEU A 74 -3.49 33.67 33.96
C LEU A 74 -4.46 32.55 33.61
N LYS A 75 -5.72 32.88 33.36
CA LYS A 75 -6.76 31.94 32.93
C LYS A 75 -6.93 32.02 31.42
N LEU A 76 -6.83 30.89 30.73
CA LEU A 76 -7.14 30.78 29.30
C LEU A 76 -8.22 29.72 29.11
N VAL A 77 -9.12 29.96 28.17
CA VAL A 77 -10.21 29.04 27.80
C VAL A 77 -9.91 28.48 26.43
N VAL A 78 -9.84 27.16 26.32
CA VAL A 78 -9.74 26.44 25.06
C VAL A 78 -11.14 25.97 24.68
N MET A 79 -11.72 26.59 23.67
CA MET A 79 -13.01 26.18 23.12
C MET A 79 -12.80 25.14 22.04
N ALA A 80 -13.38 23.95 22.23
CA ALA A 80 -13.44 22.91 21.22
C ALA A 80 -14.39 23.31 20.08
N GLY A 81 -13.92 23.12 18.84
CA GLY A 81 -14.79 23.15 17.68
C GLY A 81 -15.48 21.80 17.51
N LYS A 82 -16.79 21.76 17.31
CA LYS A 82 -17.58 20.52 17.20
C LYS A 82 -18.24 20.40 15.84
N VAL A 83 -18.39 19.17 15.36
CA VAL A 83 -19.17 18.88 14.16
C VAL A 83 -20.65 18.95 14.52
N SER A 84 -21.43 19.84 13.90
CA SER A 84 -22.88 19.88 14.15
C SER A 84 -23.61 18.85 13.32
N LYS A 85 -23.48 18.91 11.98
CA LYS A 85 -24.01 17.90 11.06
C LYS A 85 -23.07 17.64 9.88
N ILE A 86 -23.23 16.46 9.28
CA ILE A 86 -22.54 16.05 8.06
C ILE A 86 -23.61 15.82 7.00
N THR A 87 -23.54 16.57 5.90
CA THR A 87 -24.61 16.58 4.88
C THR A 87 -24.04 16.53 3.48
N LEU A 88 -24.79 15.93 2.55
CA LEU A 88 -24.51 16.00 1.12
C LEU A 88 -25.00 17.33 0.56
N SER A 89 -24.20 17.97 -0.29
CA SER A 89 -24.60 19.17 -1.03
C SER A 89 -25.84 18.87 -1.92
N PRO A 90 -26.65 19.89 -2.27
CA PRO A 90 -27.86 19.70 -3.05
C PRO A 90 -27.62 18.95 -4.36
N ASP A 91 -26.53 19.29 -5.05
CA ASP A 91 -26.15 18.73 -6.34
C ASP A 91 -25.49 17.35 -6.24
N SER A 92 -25.19 16.83 -5.05
CA SER A 92 -24.52 15.54 -4.91
C SER A 92 -25.38 14.36 -5.35
N ASP A 93 -24.73 13.33 -5.89
CA ASP A 93 -25.36 12.03 -6.11
C ASP A 93 -25.68 11.38 -4.75
N ARG A 94 -26.82 10.69 -4.67
CA ARG A 94 -27.37 10.18 -3.39
C ARG A 94 -27.03 8.71 -3.11
N TYR A 95 -26.44 8.00 -4.07
CA TYR A 95 -26.02 6.60 -3.91
C TYR A 95 -24.68 6.51 -3.17
N ILE A 96 -24.64 7.03 -1.95
CA ILE A 96 -23.44 7.01 -1.11
C ILE A 96 -23.83 7.08 0.37
N GLN A 97 -23.19 6.27 1.20
CA GLN A 97 -23.35 6.28 2.63
C GLN A 97 -22.18 6.97 3.31
N LEU A 98 -22.40 8.19 3.81
CA LEU A 98 -21.37 8.98 4.50
C LEU A 98 -20.93 8.37 5.84
N TYR A 99 -21.83 7.63 6.50
CA TYR A 99 -21.56 7.05 7.82
C TYR A 99 -20.43 6.03 7.83
N SER A 100 -20.30 5.21 6.78
CA SER A 100 -19.18 4.28 6.63
C SER A 100 -17.91 5.02 6.23
N ALA A 101 -17.99 5.92 5.25
CA ALA A 101 -16.81 6.60 4.73
C ALA A 101 -16.13 7.53 5.75
N LEU A 102 -16.89 8.32 6.53
CA LEU A 102 -16.33 9.31 7.44
C LEU A 102 -16.16 8.77 8.87
N PRO A 103 -14.98 8.95 9.51
CA PRO A 103 -14.81 8.76 10.95
C PRO A 103 -15.56 9.80 11.79
N ALA A 104 -15.66 11.04 11.30
CA ALA A 104 -16.29 12.15 12.01
C ALA A 104 -17.77 11.87 12.32
N ARG A 105 -18.23 12.41 13.46
CA ARG A 105 -19.60 12.24 13.97
C ARG A 105 -20.16 13.56 14.47
N ALA A 106 -21.46 13.77 14.24
CA ALA A 106 -22.21 14.88 14.81
C ALA A 106 -22.08 14.91 16.35
N GLY A 107 -21.92 16.10 16.92
CA GLY A 107 -21.63 16.36 18.33
C GLY A 107 -20.18 16.09 18.75
N GLY A 108 -19.37 15.44 17.91
CA GLY A 108 -17.97 15.13 18.19
C GLY A 108 -17.04 16.34 18.04
N LEU A 109 -15.86 16.25 18.66
CA LEU A 109 -14.76 17.18 18.41
C LEU A 109 -14.38 17.14 16.93
N LEU A 110 -14.32 18.30 16.28
CA LEU A 110 -13.91 18.39 14.89
C LEU A 110 -12.39 18.24 14.77
N ASP A 111 -11.99 17.14 14.15
CA ASP A 111 -10.61 16.86 13.79
C ASP A 111 -10.45 16.86 12.26
N LEU A 112 -9.55 17.68 11.74
CA LEU A 112 -9.24 17.72 10.31
C LEU A 112 -8.77 16.34 9.80
N ARG A 113 -8.10 15.54 10.63
CA ARG A 113 -7.65 14.18 10.25
C ARG A 113 -8.81 13.26 9.93
N ASP A 114 -9.93 13.39 10.64
CA ASP A 114 -11.14 12.62 10.37
C ASP A 114 -11.75 13.01 9.01
N ILE A 115 -11.73 14.31 8.68
CA ILE A 115 -12.22 14.83 7.41
C ILE A 115 -11.31 14.38 6.26
N GLU A 116 -9.99 14.49 6.42
CA GLU A 116 -9.00 13.99 5.44
C GLU A 116 -9.15 12.49 5.19
N GLN A 117 -9.34 11.70 6.24
CA GLN A 117 -9.56 10.26 6.12
C GLN A 117 -10.88 9.95 5.41
N GLY A 118 -11.95 10.67 5.75
CA GLY A 118 -13.24 10.53 5.10
C GLY A 118 -13.19 10.88 3.61
N LEU A 119 -12.51 11.97 3.27
CA LEU A 119 -12.29 12.39 1.88
C LEU A 119 -11.47 11.34 1.11
N GLU A 120 -10.40 10.80 1.70
CA GLU A 120 -9.62 9.71 1.11
C GLU A 120 -10.50 8.48 0.84
N ASN A 121 -11.39 8.13 1.78
CA ASN A 121 -12.30 7.00 1.61
C ASN A 121 -13.29 7.22 0.46
N LEU A 122 -13.87 8.42 0.33
CA LEU A 122 -14.78 8.75 -0.78
C LEU A 122 -14.06 8.78 -2.14
N GLN A 123 -12.84 9.32 -2.18
CA GLN A 123 -12.02 9.41 -3.40
C GLN A 123 -11.31 8.11 -3.79
N ARG A 124 -11.40 7.07 -2.93
CA ARG A 124 -10.87 5.74 -3.24
C ARG A 124 -11.55 5.09 -4.43
N VAL A 125 -12.81 5.45 -4.69
CA VAL A 125 -13.57 4.99 -5.85
C VAL A 125 -13.08 5.79 -7.08
N PRO A 126 -12.40 5.16 -8.07
CA PRO A 126 -11.72 5.92 -9.14
C PRO A 126 -12.62 6.75 -10.05
N THR A 127 -13.91 6.44 -10.09
CA THR A 127 -14.94 7.12 -10.89
C THR A 127 -15.70 8.19 -10.12
N ALA A 128 -15.36 8.39 -8.85
CA ALA A 128 -15.95 9.38 -7.99
C ALA A 128 -15.05 10.61 -7.84
N GLN A 129 -15.68 11.77 -7.76
CA GLN A 129 -15.08 13.02 -7.33
C GLN A 129 -15.78 13.45 -6.05
N ALA A 130 -14.99 13.74 -5.03
CA ALA A 130 -15.49 14.19 -3.74
C ALA A 130 -14.72 15.43 -3.27
N ASP A 131 -15.44 16.36 -2.66
CA ASP A 131 -14.93 17.55 -1.99
C ASP A 131 -15.65 17.72 -0.65
N MET A 132 -14.99 18.34 0.33
CA MET A 132 -15.58 18.62 1.64
C MET A 132 -15.29 20.05 2.08
N GLN A 133 -16.33 20.72 2.55
CA GLN A 133 -16.24 22.10 3.05
C GLN A 133 -16.72 22.17 4.49
N LEU A 134 -15.98 22.93 5.30
CA LEU A 134 -16.35 23.28 6.66
C LEU A 134 -17.04 24.64 6.64
N VAL A 135 -18.32 24.68 6.98
CA VAL A 135 -19.09 25.93 7.10
C VAL A 135 -19.52 26.16 8.55
N PRO A 136 -19.66 27.43 9.00
CA PRO A 136 -20.13 27.71 10.35
C PRO A 136 -21.49 27.07 10.63
N GLY A 137 -21.63 26.40 11.78
CA GLY A 137 -22.90 25.83 12.23
C GLY A 137 -23.80 26.88 12.89
N GLU A 138 -24.97 26.44 13.37
CA GLU A 138 -25.96 27.31 14.01
C GLU A 138 -25.49 27.85 15.37
N ASN A 139 -24.75 27.04 16.15
CA ASN A 139 -24.24 27.43 17.46
C ASN A 139 -22.76 27.88 17.40
N PRO A 140 -22.33 28.79 18.28
CA PRO A 140 -20.91 29.14 18.40
C PRO A 140 -20.04 27.93 18.72
N GLY A 141 -18.93 27.79 17.99
CA GLY A 141 -18.03 26.64 18.14
C GLY A 141 -18.48 25.39 17.36
N GLU A 142 -19.58 25.45 16.63
CA GLU A 142 -20.02 24.37 15.75
C GLU A 142 -19.67 24.64 14.28
N SER A 143 -19.45 23.57 13.54
CA SER A 143 -19.26 23.60 12.08
C SER A 143 -20.00 22.46 11.42
N ASP A 144 -20.62 22.75 10.27
CA ASP A 144 -21.22 21.75 9.41
C ASP A 144 -20.19 21.27 8.39
N VAL A 145 -20.20 19.97 8.11
CA VAL A 145 -19.39 19.35 7.05
C VAL A 145 -20.31 19.13 5.85
N VAL A 146 -20.07 19.89 4.79
CA VAL A 146 -20.81 19.76 3.53
C VAL A 146 -19.96 18.95 2.55
N VAL A 147 -20.47 17.80 2.13
CA VAL A 147 -19.81 16.87 1.22
C VAL A 147 -20.40 17.03 -0.17
N SER A 148 -19.57 17.35 -1.16
CA SER A 148 -19.95 17.31 -2.57
C SER A 148 -19.44 16.01 -3.18
N TYR A 149 -20.35 15.17 -3.66
CA TYR A 149 -20.02 13.85 -4.21
C TYR A 149 -20.66 13.65 -5.59
N LYS A 150 -19.84 13.29 -6.57
CA LYS A 150 -20.27 12.96 -7.94
C LYS A 150 -19.60 11.70 -8.43
N GLN A 151 -20.38 10.76 -8.93
CA GLN A 151 -19.88 9.51 -9.51
C GLN A 151 -20.36 9.37 -10.95
N ALA A 152 -19.44 9.44 -11.91
CA ALA A 152 -19.78 9.43 -13.32
C ALA A 152 -20.35 8.08 -13.79
N ARG A 153 -19.87 6.97 -13.21
CA ARG A 153 -20.27 5.60 -13.53
C ARG A 153 -19.90 4.66 -12.40
N HIS A 154 -20.57 3.50 -12.34
CA HIS A 154 -20.39 2.49 -11.29
C HIS A 154 -19.63 1.25 -11.78
N TRP A 155 -19.07 1.31 -12.98
CA TRP A 155 -18.30 0.22 -13.55
C TRP A 155 -17.20 0.73 -14.48
N ARG A 156 -16.15 -0.07 -14.64
CA ARG A 156 -15.10 0.12 -15.64
C ARG A 156 -14.72 -1.22 -16.23
N ILE A 157 -14.18 -1.21 -17.44
CA ILE A 157 -13.59 -2.40 -18.05
C ILE A 157 -12.14 -2.11 -18.42
N GLY A 158 -11.29 -3.12 -18.20
CA GLY A 158 -9.88 -3.08 -18.57
C GLY A 158 -9.53 -4.30 -19.41
N ALA A 159 -8.52 -4.14 -20.26
CA ALA A 159 -7.89 -5.22 -20.99
C ALA A 159 -6.37 -5.11 -20.85
N SER A 160 -5.69 -6.22 -20.66
CA SER A 160 -4.23 -6.29 -20.58
C SER A 160 -3.66 -7.23 -21.63
N LEU A 161 -2.48 -6.90 -22.13
CA LEU A 161 -1.69 -7.73 -23.04
C LEU A 161 -0.21 -7.55 -22.70
N ASP A 162 0.46 -8.64 -22.34
CA ASP A 162 1.88 -8.61 -21.97
C ASP A 162 2.59 -9.92 -22.38
N ASP A 163 3.89 -9.95 -22.14
CA ASP A 163 4.74 -11.12 -22.36
C ASP A 163 5.36 -11.68 -21.07
N ALA A 164 4.67 -11.53 -19.93
CA ALA A 164 5.16 -11.94 -18.61
C ALA A 164 5.11 -13.46 -18.36
N GLY A 165 4.43 -14.23 -19.23
CA GLY A 165 4.37 -15.69 -19.11
C GLY A 165 5.67 -16.37 -19.53
N THR A 166 5.81 -17.67 -19.23
CA THR A 166 7.03 -18.43 -19.57
C THR A 166 6.91 -19.10 -20.94
N ARG A 167 8.04 -19.51 -21.52
CA ARG A 167 8.05 -20.28 -22.77
C ARG A 167 7.37 -21.65 -22.62
N SER A 168 7.35 -22.22 -21.43
CA SER A 168 6.78 -23.55 -21.17
C SER A 168 5.26 -23.54 -21.00
N THR A 169 4.67 -22.46 -20.49
CA THR A 169 3.22 -22.37 -20.22
C THR A 169 2.48 -21.37 -21.12
N GLY A 170 3.21 -20.53 -21.86
CA GLY A 170 2.66 -19.57 -22.82
C GLY A 170 3.20 -18.17 -22.52
N ARG A 171 3.99 -17.60 -23.42
CA ARG A 171 4.70 -16.34 -23.14
C ARG A 171 3.77 -15.12 -23.15
N TYR A 172 2.91 -15.01 -24.17
CA TYR A 172 2.00 -13.88 -24.30
C TYR A 172 0.72 -14.11 -23.52
N GLN A 173 0.45 -13.22 -22.57
CA GLN A 173 -0.72 -13.26 -21.70
C GLN A 173 -1.71 -12.16 -22.11
N GLY A 174 -2.99 -12.50 -22.14
CA GLY A 174 -4.08 -11.56 -22.34
C GLY A 174 -5.10 -11.67 -21.22
N GLY A 175 -5.63 -10.53 -20.78
CA GLY A 175 -6.59 -10.51 -19.67
C GLY A 175 -7.66 -9.43 -19.82
N LEU A 176 -8.76 -9.64 -19.11
CA LEU A 176 -9.88 -8.71 -18.99
C LEU A 176 -10.19 -8.49 -17.52
N THR A 177 -10.48 -7.24 -17.16
CA THR A 177 -10.89 -6.86 -15.81
C THR A 177 -12.21 -6.12 -15.86
N LEU A 178 -13.18 -6.58 -15.07
CA LEU A 178 -14.39 -5.82 -14.75
C LEU A 178 -14.19 -5.18 -13.37
N PHE A 179 -14.34 -3.87 -13.29
CA PHE A 179 -14.39 -3.14 -12.04
C PHE A 179 -15.82 -2.72 -11.76
N LEU A 180 -16.29 -2.94 -10.53
CA LEU A 180 -17.52 -2.35 -10.00
C LEU A 180 -17.11 -1.35 -8.92
N ASP A 181 -17.45 -0.09 -9.17
CA ASP A 181 -17.05 1.05 -8.36
C ASP A 181 -18.25 1.47 -7.50
N ASN A 182 -18.10 1.42 -6.18
CA ASN A 182 -19.14 1.69 -5.18
C ASN A 182 -20.38 0.77 -5.29
N PRO A 183 -20.27 -0.57 -5.46
CA PRO A 183 -21.42 -1.42 -5.75
C PRO A 183 -22.44 -1.54 -4.60
N PHE A 184 -22.06 -1.26 -3.35
CA PHE A 184 -22.96 -1.27 -2.20
C PHE A 184 -23.21 0.11 -1.59
N SER A 185 -22.83 1.19 -2.28
CA SER A 185 -22.90 2.59 -1.78
C SER A 185 -22.01 2.89 -0.57
N LEU A 186 -21.01 2.06 -0.26
CA LEU A 186 -20.18 2.17 0.94
C LEU A 186 -18.78 2.75 0.67
N SER A 187 -18.55 3.36 -0.50
CA SER A 187 -17.20 3.67 -1.03
C SER A 187 -16.34 2.43 -1.23
N ASP A 188 -17.01 1.31 -1.47
CA ASP A 188 -16.42 0.00 -1.71
C ASP A 188 -15.98 -0.16 -3.17
N THR A 189 -15.01 -1.03 -3.40
CA THR A 189 -14.55 -1.36 -4.75
C THR A 189 -14.48 -2.86 -4.91
N PHE A 190 -14.94 -3.34 -6.06
CA PHE A 190 -14.82 -4.74 -6.46
C PHE A 190 -14.16 -4.81 -7.83
N TYR A 191 -13.27 -5.77 -8.04
CA TYR A 191 -12.86 -6.13 -9.39
C TYR A 191 -12.74 -7.63 -9.57
N LEU A 192 -13.04 -8.06 -10.79
CA LEU A 192 -12.85 -9.41 -11.27
C LEU A 192 -11.94 -9.37 -12.49
N TYR A 193 -10.79 -10.02 -12.40
CA TYR A 193 -9.85 -10.22 -13.48
C TYR A 193 -9.87 -11.68 -13.92
N GLY A 194 -9.81 -11.90 -15.23
CA GLY A 194 -9.58 -13.21 -15.84
C GLY A 194 -8.58 -13.07 -16.98
N GLY A 195 -7.58 -13.93 -17.00
CA GLY A 195 -6.51 -13.92 -18.00
C GLY A 195 -6.08 -15.32 -18.42
N ARG A 196 -5.46 -15.40 -19.59
CA ARG A 196 -4.92 -16.64 -20.16
C ARG A 196 -3.79 -16.37 -21.15
N ASP A 197 -3.05 -17.42 -21.46
CA ASP A 197 -2.16 -17.40 -22.60
C ASP A 197 -2.93 -17.22 -23.92
N LEU A 198 -2.28 -16.53 -24.86
CA LEU A 198 -2.79 -16.30 -26.21
C LEU A 198 -2.17 -17.22 -27.26
N GLN A 199 -1.21 -18.07 -26.84
CA GLN A 199 -0.42 -18.88 -27.77
C GLN A 199 -1.07 -20.24 -28.05
N GLY A 200 -1.91 -20.77 -27.15
CA GLY A 200 -2.99 -21.77 -27.35
C GLY A 200 -2.72 -23.06 -28.13
N ARG A 201 -1.53 -23.27 -28.68
CA ARG A 201 -1.15 -24.36 -29.57
C ARG A 201 0.04 -25.11 -28.96
N GLY A 202 0.00 -26.44 -29.04
CA GLY A 202 1.14 -27.29 -28.65
C GLY A 202 1.17 -27.74 -27.18
N GLY A 203 0.01 -27.90 -26.53
CA GLY A 203 -0.07 -28.50 -25.19
C GLY A 203 0.41 -27.61 -24.04
N LYS A 204 0.59 -26.31 -24.30
CA LYS A 204 0.94 -25.28 -23.31
C LYS A 204 -0.29 -24.44 -23.00
N SER A 205 -0.53 -24.16 -21.73
CA SER A 205 -1.58 -23.24 -21.32
C SER A 205 -1.25 -22.59 -19.97
N SER A 206 -1.67 -21.34 -19.79
CA SER A 206 -1.77 -20.72 -18.48
C SER A 206 -3.07 -19.94 -18.37
N LYS A 207 -3.70 -19.99 -17.20
CA LYS A 207 -4.95 -19.29 -16.90
C LYS A 207 -4.89 -18.75 -15.48
N SER A 208 -5.43 -17.57 -15.28
CA SER A 208 -5.49 -16.94 -13.97
C SER A 208 -6.79 -16.19 -13.77
N TYR A 209 -7.29 -16.14 -12.55
CA TYR A 209 -8.35 -15.23 -12.17
C TYR A 209 -8.05 -14.59 -10.82
N VAL A 210 -8.57 -13.38 -10.62
CA VAL A 210 -8.50 -12.66 -9.35
C VAL A 210 -9.84 -11.97 -9.12
N ALA A 211 -10.45 -12.21 -7.96
CA ALA A 211 -11.59 -11.46 -7.45
C ALA A 211 -11.14 -10.71 -6.19
N HIS A 212 -11.35 -9.40 -6.16
CA HIS A 212 -10.94 -8.56 -5.04
C HIS A 212 -12.10 -7.65 -4.63
N TYR A 213 -12.41 -7.62 -3.34
CA TYR A 213 -13.38 -6.72 -2.73
C TYR A 213 -12.72 -5.92 -1.61
N LEU A 214 -12.98 -4.62 -1.56
CA LEU A 214 -12.43 -3.69 -0.58
C LEU A 214 -13.52 -2.78 -0.03
N LEU A 215 -13.60 -2.68 1.30
CA LEU A 215 -14.57 -1.85 2.02
C LEU A 215 -13.83 -0.94 3.03
N PRO A 216 -13.78 0.38 2.81
CA PRO A 216 -13.33 1.34 3.82
C PRO A 216 -14.46 1.65 4.83
N PHE A 217 -14.11 1.79 6.11
CA PHE A 217 -15.04 2.25 7.15
C PHE A 217 -14.32 3.05 8.24
N GLY A 218 -14.44 4.37 8.18
CA GLY A 218 -13.69 5.31 9.02
C GLY A 218 -12.18 5.12 8.85
N TYR A 219 -11.47 4.85 9.95
CA TYR A 219 -10.03 4.54 9.93
C TYR A 219 -9.69 3.09 9.61
N TRP A 220 -10.70 2.23 9.42
CA TRP A 220 -10.52 0.83 9.10
C TRP A 220 -10.77 0.55 7.62
N GLN A 221 -10.23 -0.56 7.15
CA GLN A 221 -10.50 -1.08 5.82
C GLN A 221 -10.44 -2.61 5.87
N ALA A 222 -11.47 -3.26 5.32
CA ALA A 222 -11.53 -4.71 5.14
C ALA A 222 -11.36 -5.04 3.65
N GLY A 223 -10.58 -6.09 3.35
CA GLY A 223 -10.34 -6.55 2.00
C GLY A 223 -10.39 -8.08 1.93
N VAL A 224 -10.91 -8.61 0.82
CA VAL A 224 -10.89 -10.04 0.51
C VAL A 224 -10.39 -10.21 -0.92
N THR A 225 -9.39 -11.06 -1.10
CA THR A 225 -8.84 -11.41 -2.41
C THR A 225 -8.89 -12.91 -2.58
N ALA A 226 -9.59 -13.38 -3.61
CA ALA A 226 -9.56 -14.76 -4.06
C ALA A 226 -8.87 -14.82 -5.41
N SER A 227 -7.93 -15.74 -5.59
CA SER A 227 -7.24 -15.91 -6.87
C SER A 227 -6.96 -17.37 -7.16
N GLY A 228 -6.89 -17.71 -8.44
CA GLY A 228 -6.50 -19.03 -8.89
C GLY A 228 -5.61 -18.94 -10.12
N TYR A 229 -4.74 -19.92 -10.26
CA TYR A 229 -3.81 -20.09 -11.38
C TYR A 229 -3.75 -21.56 -11.77
N ASP A 230 -3.87 -21.82 -13.06
CA ASP A 230 -3.74 -23.16 -13.67
C ASP A 230 -2.74 -23.03 -14.82
N TYR A 231 -1.78 -23.94 -14.87
CA TYR A 231 -0.87 -24.05 -15.99
C TYR A 231 -0.70 -25.50 -16.43
N ASN A 232 -0.40 -25.65 -17.72
CA ASN A 232 -0.08 -26.90 -18.35
C ASN A 232 1.17 -26.73 -19.24
N GLN A 233 2.10 -27.68 -19.16
CA GLN A 233 3.26 -27.77 -20.02
C GLN A 233 3.49 -29.21 -20.50
N THR A 234 3.97 -29.34 -21.74
CA THR A 234 4.36 -30.63 -22.30
C THR A 234 5.86 -30.85 -22.11
N ILE A 235 6.23 -31.94 -21.46
CA ILE A 235 7.61 -32.38 -21.21
C ILE A 235 7.90 -33.56 -22.16
N ALA A 236 8.96 -33.44 -22.96
CA ALA A 236 9.37 -34.51 -23.86
C ALA A 236 9.96 -35.69 -23.05
N GLY A 237 9.37 -36.87 -23.19
CA GLY A 237 9.93 -38.12 -22.66
C GLY A 237 10.64 -38.93 -23.74
N LEU A 238 11.27 -40.03 -23.32
CA LEU A 238 12.00 -40.92 -24.23
C LEU A 238 11.09 -41.62 -25.25
N ASN A 239 9.89 -42.02 -24.84
CA ASN A 239 8.95 -42.79 -25.66
C ASN A 239 7.62 -42.05 -25.92
N GLU A 240 7.23 -41.15 -25.02
CA GLU A 240 6.00 -40.37 -25.12
C GLU A 240 6.20 -39.00 -24.45
N ASN A 241 5.33 -38.05 -24.77
CA ASN A 241 5.30 -36.76 -24.11
C ASN A 241 4.46 -36.84 -22.83
N TYR A 242 4.96 -36.24 -21.75
CA TYR A 242 4.24 -36.11 -20.49
C TYR A 242 3.61 -34.73 -20.38
N THR A 243 2.38 -34.68 -19.88
CA THR A 243 1.66 -33.44 -19.59
C THR A 243 1.83 -33.14 -18.10
N TYR A 244 2.50 -32.04 -17.77
CA TYR A 244 2.67 -31.58 -16.40
C TYR A 244 1.78 -30.37 -16.15
N ARG A 245 0.84 -30.53 -15.21
CA ARG A 245 -0.18 -29.53 -14.89
C ARG A 245 -0.06 -29.12 -13.44
N GLY A 246 -0.19 -27.84 -13.14
CA GLY A 246 -0.22 -27.34 -11.76
C GLY A 246 -1.35 -26.37 -11.55
N GLU A 247 -1.99 -26.49 -10.40
CA GLU A 247 -3.10 -25.66 -9.95
C GLU A 247 -2.70 -25.00 -8.64
N SER A 248 -3.09 -23.73 -8.46
CA SER A 248 -3.02 -23.06 -7.18
C SER A 248 -4.22 -22.16 -6.97
N GLU A 249 -4.81 -22.24 -5.78
CA GLU A 249 -5.88 -21.36 -5.34
C GLU A 249 -5.46 -20.69 -4.04
N SER A 250 -5.82 -19.41 -3.88
CA SER A 250 -5.51 -18.67 -2.67
C SER A 250 -6.65 -17.73 -2.27
N LEU A 251 -6.81 -17.58 -0.97
CA LEU A 251 -7.71 -16.61 -0.34
C LEU A 251 -6.91 -15.78 0.66
N ASN A 252 -6.99 -14.46 0.55
CA ASN A 252 -6.44 -13.52 1.53
C ASN A 252 -7.58 -12.64 2.07
N VAL A 253 -7.75 -12.66 3.39
CA VAL A 253 -8.66 -11.75 4.11
C VAL A 253 -7.81 -10.79 4.93
N GLN A 254 -7.95 -9.50 4.66
CA GLN A 254 -7.18 -8.43 5.31
C GLN A 254 -8.10 -7.49 6.08
N LEU A 255 -7.71 -7.13 7.30
CA LEU A 255 -8.25 -6.01 8.05
C LEU A 255 -7.11 -5.05 8.36
N SER A 256 -7.28 -3.77 8.04
CA SER A 256 -6.27 -2.75 8.31
C SER A 256 -6.87 -1.53 9.02
N ARG A 257 -6.03 -0.82 9.77
CA ARG A 257 -6.38 0.41 10.48
C ARG A 257 -5.28 1.44 10.34
N VAL A 258 -5.64 2.68 10.06
CA VAL A 258 -4.73 3.83 10.21
C VAL A 258 -4.54 4.11 11.70
N LEU A 259 -3.30 4.06 12.16
CA LEU A 259 -2.91 4.34 13.54
C LEU A 259 -2.56 5.81 13.76
N HIS A 260 -1.98 6.45 12.74
CA HIS A 260 -1.55 7.84 12.79
C HIS A 260 -1.64 8.46 11.39
N ARG A 261 -2.07 9.73 11.34
CA ARG A 261 -2.06 10.55 10.12
C ARG A 261 -1.72 11.99 10.46
N SER A 262 -0.95 12.63 9.59
CA SER A 262 -0.71 14.07 9.56
C SER A 262 -0.79 14.60 8.12
N GLY A 263 -0.48 15.88 7.91
CA GLY A 263 -0.40 16.47 6.57
C GLY A 263 0.73 15.89 5.70
N SER A 264 1.69 15.19 6.30
CA SER A 264 2.84 14.62 5.59
C SER A 264 3.09 13.14 5.87
N GLN A 265 2.35 12.50 6.79
CA GLN A 265 2.62 11.13 7.21
C GLN A 265 1.36 10.31 7.38
N LYS A 266 1.44 9.01 7.10
CA LYS A 266 0.37 8.05 7.37
C LYS A 266 0.98 6.72 7.82
N THR A 267 0.53 6.21 8.96
CA THR A 267 0.96 4.91 9.49
C THR A 267 -0.25 4.02 9.65
N SER A 268 -0.17 2.81 9.12
CA SER A 268 -1.25 1.82 9.14
C SER A 268 -0.75 0.47 9.64
N ILE A 269 -1.61 -0.24 10.36
CA ILE A 269 -1.42 -1.64 10.74
C ILE A 269 -2.37 -2.53 9.96
N SER A 270 -1.94 -3.71 9.55
CA SER A 270 -2.77 -4.73 8.90
C SER A 270 -2.65 -6.07 9.61
N TYR A 271 -3.75 -6.81 9.61
CA TYR A 271 -3.81 -8.22 9.98
C TYR A 271 -4.44 -8.98 8.82
N GLU A 272 -3.76 -10.03 8.36
CA GLU A 272 -4.13 -10.83 7.21
C GLU A 272 -4.26 -12.30 7.62
N VAL A 273 -5.21 -13.00 7.00
CA VAL A 273 -5.33 -14.46 7.04
C VAL A 273 -5.25 -14.97 5.62
N LEU A 274 -4.27 -15.82 5.36
CA LEU A 274 -3.93 -16.33 4.04
C LEU A 274 -4.17 -17.84 4.04
N THR A 275 -4.83 -18.35 3.01
CA THR A 275 -4.91 -19.78 2.72
C THR A 275 -4.47 -20.03 1.28
N ARG A 276 -3.71 -21.10 1.04
CA ARG A 276 -3.28 -21.51 -0.29
C ARG A 276 -3.39 -23.03 -0.43
N GLU A 277 -4.00 -23.48 -1.50
CA GLU A 277 -3.93 -24.86 -1.97
C GLU A 277 -3.12 -24.89 -3.27
N SER A 278 -2.32 -25.94 -3.43
CA SER A 278 -1.58 -26.19 -4.65
C SER A 278 -1.44 -27.68 -4.89
N ARG A 279 -1.67 -28.09 -6.14
CA ARG A 279 -1.63 -29.47 -6.61
C ARG A 279 -0.89 -29.52 -7.94
N ASN A 280 -0.15 -30.59 -8.17
CA ASN A 280 0.57 -30.82 -9.42
C ASN A 280 0.26 -32.22 -9.92
N PHE A 281 0.25 -32.39 -11.24
CA PHE A 281 -0.19 -33.60 -11.92
C PHE A 281 0.77 -33.96 -13.06
N ILE A 282 0.99 -35.26 -13.28
CA ILE A 282 1.65 -35.81 -14.46
C ILE A 282 0.64 -36.74 -15.16
N ASN A 283 0.30 -36.45 -16.41
CA ASN A 283 -0.71 -37.21 -17.18
C ASN A 283 -1.99 -37.47 -16.36
N ASP A 284 -2.54 -36.41 -15.78
CA ASP A 284 -3.73 -36.40 -14.92
C ASP A 284 -3.64 -37.17 -13.59
N THR A 285 -2.47 -37.74 -13.27
CA THR A 285 -2.21 -38.37 -11.97
C THR A 285 -1.59 -37.35 -11.03
N GLU A 286 -2.20 -37.14 -9.85
CA GLU A 286 -1.70 -36.20 -8.85
C GLU A 286 -0.34 -36.67 -8.30
N VAL A 287 0.62 -35.74 -8.26
CA VAL A 287 1.90 -35.93 -7.57
C VAL A 287 1.68 -35.54 -6.11
N GLU A 288 1.21 -36.49 -5.29
CA GLU A 288 0.82 -36.23 -3.90
C GLU A 288 1.94 -35.57 -3.07
N VAL A 289 3.20 -35.93 -3.33
CA VAL A 289 4.38 -35.34 -2.67
C VAL A 289 4.61 -33.86 -3.01
N GLN A 290 3.91 -33.31 -4.01
CA GLN A 290 3.92 -31.88 -4.36
C GLN A 290 2.64 -31.14 -3.97
N ARG A 291 1.68 -31.81 -3.33
CA ARG A 291 0.48 -31.15 -2.80
C ARG A 291 0.81 -30.30 -1.58
N ARG A 292 0.42 -29.03 -1.59
CA ARG A 292 0.62 -28.12 -0.44
C ARG A 292 -0.69 -27.42 -0.11
N ASN A 293 -1.12 -27.55 1.14
CA ASN A 293 -2.28 -26.85 1.68
C ASN A 293 -1.80 -26.06 2.90
N THR A 294 -1.55 -24.77 2.74
CA THR A 294 -0.98 -23.90 3.78
C THR A 294 -1.99 -22.85 4.21
N SER A 295 -1.91 -22.48 5.48
CA SER A 295 -2.64 -21.36 6.06
C SER A 295 -1.65 -20.54 6.87
N ALA A 296 -1.82 -19.23 6.92
CA ALA A 296 -0.99 -18.34 7.72
C ALA A 296 -1.78 -17.13 8.20
N TRP A 297 -1.30 -16.49 9.26
CA TRP A 297 -1.65 -15.10 9.52
C TRP A 297 -0.44 -14.21 9.31
N ARG A 298 -0.67 -12.95 8.95
CA ARG A 298 0.39 -11.95 8.77
C ARG A 298 -0.02 -10.65 9.45
N LEU A 299 0.89 -10.09 10.26
CA LEU A 299 0.75 -8.76 10.85
C LEU A 299 1.70 -7.81 10.12
N GLY A 300 1.18 -6.70 9.58
CA GLY A 300 1.96 -5.71 8.83
C GLY A 300 1.88 -4.32 9.47
N LEU A 301 2.97 -3.57 9.39
CA LEU A 301 3.02 -2.15 9.68
C LEU A 301 3.53 -1.42 8.43
N GLN A 302 2.80 -0.40 7.99
CA GLN A 302 3.11 0.40 6.82
C GLN A 302 3.19 1.88 7.20
N HIS A 303 4.16 2.60 6.64
CA HIS A 303 4.35 4.02 6.86
C HIS A 303 4.65 4.72 5.54
N ARG A 304 3.89 5.78 5.25
CA ARG A 304 4.16 6.73 4.16
C ARG A 304 4.56 8.07 4.74
N HIS A 305 5.60 8.68 4.18
CA HIS A 305 6.09 10.00 4.55
C HIS A 305 6.40 10.84 3.32
N TYR A 306 5.75 11.99 3.20
CA TYR A 306 6.08 13.04 2.25
C TYR A 306 7.17 13.94 2.84
N ILE A 307 8.37 13.90 2.26
CA ILE A 307 9.56 14.63 2.69
C ILE A 307 9.86 15.68 1.62
N SER A 308 9.33 16.89 1.80
CA SER A 308 9.30 17.91 0.75
C SER A 308 8.60 17.38 -0.51
N GLN A 309 9.33 17.17 -1.61
CA GLN A 309 8.80 16.63 -2.86
C GLN A 309 8.98 15.10 -2.96
N ALA A 310 9.79 14.51 -2.08
CA ALA A 310 10.05 13.07 -2.07
C ALA A 310 8.96 12.32 -1.30
N THR A 311 8.71 11.07 -1.68
CA THR A 311 7.80 10.16 -0.98
C THR A 311 8.56 8.92 -0.55
N LEU A 312 8.51 8.62 0.75
CA LEU A 312 9.06 7.40 1.34
C LEU A 312 7.90 6.50 1.79
N ASP A 313 7.84 5.30 1.23
CA ASP A 313 7.00 4.21 1.71
C ASP A 313 7.88 3.15 2.38
N ALA A 314 7.54 2.73 3.59
CA ALA A 314 8.26 1.70 4.33
C ALA A 314 7.26 0.72 4.97
N ALA A 315 7.56 -0.57 4.92
CA ALA A 315 6.74 -1.59 5.55
C ALA A 315 7.57 -2.70 6.19
N VAL A 316 7.02 -3.25 7.25
CA VAL A 316 7.50 -4.49 7.87
C VAL A 316 6.30 -5.41 8.09
N SER A 317 6.46 -6.70 7.82
CA SER A 317 5.46 -7.69 8.17
C SER A 317 6.07 -8.93 8.79
N TYR A 318 5.29 -9.58 9.66
CA TYR A 318 5.60 -10.87 10.22
C TYR A 318 4.48 -11.85 9.88
N GLN A 319 4.83 -12.93 9.20
CA GLN A 319 3.95 -14.03 8.84
C GLN A 319 4.26 -15.26 9.67
N ARG A 320 3.21 -15.94 10.12
CA ARG A 320 3.30 -17.23 10.79
C ARG A 320 2.29 -18.22 10.22
N GLY A 321 2.79 -19.34 9.71
CA GLY A 321 2.00 -20.47 9.26
C GLY A 321 1.20 -21.12 10.40
N THR A 322 0.02 -21.64 10.07
CA THR A 322 -0.93 -22.28 10.97
C THR A 322 -1.48 -23.56 10.33
N ARG A 323 -2.20 -24.37 11.13
CA ARG A 323 -2.95 -25.53 10.64
C ARG A 323 -4.46 -25.25 10.54
N TRP A 324 -4.83 -24.00 10.31
CA TRP A 324 -6.24 -23.62 10.16
C TRP A 324 -6.80 -24.07 8.81
N PHE A 325 -8.13 -24.20 8.74
CA PHE A 325 -8.89 -24.42 7.50
C PHE A 325 -8.45 -25.67 6.70
N GLY A 326 -8.00 -26.72 7.39
CA GLY A 326 -7.57 -27.96 6.74
C GLY A 326 -6.14 -27.94 6.18
N ALA A 327 -5.31 -26.95 6.57
CA ALA A 327 -3.89 -26.93 6.23
C ALA A 327 -3.16 -28.17 6.78
N ARG A 328 -2.35 -28.79 5.92
CA ARG A 328 -1.69 -30.07 6.15
C ARG A 328 -0.19 -29.87 6.38
N PRO A 329 0.52 -30.82 7.02
CA PRO A 329 1.97 -30.83 6.96
C PRO A 329 2.44 -30.86 5.51
N ALA A 330 3.48 -30.10 5.21
CA ALA A 330 4.17 -30.24 3.93
C ALA A 330 4.94 -31.57 3.97
N PRO A 331 5.01 -32.35 2.88
CA PRO A 331 5.87 -33.53 2.76
C PRO A 331 7.33 -33.30 3.18
N GLU A 332 7.85 -32.07 3.07
CA GLU A 332 9.18 -31.70 3.57
C GLU A 332 9.27 -31.65 5.10
N ASP A 333 8.15 -31.46 5.81
CA ASP A 333 8.10 -31.46 7.29
C ASP A 333 8.63 -32.79 7.85
N GLU A 334 8.37 -33.91 7.18
CA GLU A 334 8.79 -35.26 7.63
C GLU A 334 10.31 -35.46 7.56
N ARG A 335 10.95 -34.84 6.57
CA ARG A 335 12.42 -34.86 6.40
C ARG A 335 13.11 -33.70 7.13
N GLY A 336 12.31 -32.82 7.73
CA GLY A 336 12.77 -31.59 8.32
C GLY A 336 13.29 -30.58 7.31
N GLU A 337 13.08 -30.78 6.00
CA GLU A 337 13.65 -30.00 4.87
C GLU A 337 12.86 -28.73 4.52
N GLY A 338 11.72 -28.51 5.18
CA GLY A 338 10.83 -27.37 4.96
C GLY A 338 9.59 -27.49 5.82
N THR A 339 8.82 -26.41 6.01
CA THR A 339 7.60 -26.47 6.82
C THR A 339 6.44 -25.64 6.28
N GLY A 340 5.22 -26.19 6.40
CA GLY A 340 3.98 -25.43 6.22
C GLY A 340 3.70 -24.45 7.37
N LEU A 341 4.51 -24.45 8.43
CA LEU A 341 4.44 -23.53 9.58
C LEU A 341 5.48 -22.40 9.48
N ALA A 342 5.66 -21.88 8.26
CA ALA A 342 6.65 -20.86 7.94
C ALA A 342 6.60 -19.65 8.89
N LYS A 343 7.76 -19.16 9.30
CA LYS A 343 7.92 -17.92 10.09
C LYS A 343 8.80 -16.94 9.34
N ILE A 344 8.17 -15.93 8.77
CA ILE A 344 8.79 -15.02 7.80
C ILE A 344 8.66 -13.58 8.29
N VAL A 345 9.75 -12.84 8.29
CA VAL A 345 9.77 -11.39 8.41
C VAL A 345 10.09 -10.80 7.05
N GLN A 346 9.27 -9.88 6.57
CA GLN A 346 9.53 -9.14 5.33
C GLN A 346 9.67 -7.64 5.63
N PHE A 347 10.64 -7.01 4.99
CA PHE A 347 10.85 -5.58 4.98
C PHE A 347 10.77 -5.06 3.55
N SER A 348 10.07 -3.96 3.34
CA SER A 348 10.09 -3.24 2.07
C SER A 348 10.26 -1.75 2.29
N THR A 349 10.97 -1.08 1.39
CA THR A 349 11.14 0.37 1.40
C THR A 349 11.19 0.87 -0.03
N GLU A 350 10.44 1.91 -0.33
CA GLU A 350 10.44 2.58 -1.62
C GLU A 350 10.62 4.09 -1.38
N LEU A 351 11.63 4.68 -2.02
CA LEU A 351 11.86 6.11 -2.00
C LEU A 351 11.76 6.64 -3.41
N GLU A 352 10.79 7.53 -3.63
CA GLU A 352 10.60 8.28 -4.86
C GLU A 352 11.06 9.73 -4.65
N VAL A 353 12.01 10.18 -5.47
CA VAL A 353 12.57 11.53 -5.44
C VAL A 353 12.40 12.19 -6.82
N PRO A 354 11.39 13.05 -7.00
CA PRO A 354 11.33 13.91 -8.17
C PRO A 354 12.35 15.04 -8.05
N PHE A 355 13.01 15.38 -9.15
CA PHE A 355 13.95 16.50 -9.22
C PHE A 355 14.01 17.07 -10.64
N ALA A 356 14.56 18.28 -10.79
CA ALA A 356 14.78 18.90 -12.09
C ALA A 356 16.27 19.07 -12.35
N LEU A 357 16.69 18.85 -13.59
CA LEU A 357 18.06 19.06 -14.04
C LEU A 357 18.02 19.61 -15.48
N PHE A 358 18.67 20.75 -15.74
CA PHE A 358 18.66 21.42 -17.05
C PHE A 358 17.24 21.70 -17.60
N ASP A 359 16.34 22.21 -16.75
CA ASP A 359 14.92 22.47 -17.06
C ASP A 359 14.08 21.23 -17.45
N GLU A 360 14.67 20.03 -17.35
CA GLU A 360 14.02 18.76 -17.59
C GLU A 360 13.62 18.08 -16.26
N ALA A 361 12.48 17.40 -16.25
CA ALA A 361 11.95 16.73 -15.06
C ALA A 361 12.40 15.26 -14.99
N PHE A 362 12.98 14.89 -13.86
CA PHE A 362 13.45 13.53 -13.57
C PHE A 362 12.77 12.98 -12.31
N ARG A 363 12.77 11.65 -12.20
CA ARG A 363 12.40 10.93 -10.99
C ARG A 363 13.43 9.84 -10.74
N TYR A 364 13.97 9.80 -9.53
CA TYR A 364 14.73 8.66 -9.04
C TYR A 364 13.83 7.81 -8.14
N ASN A 365 13.76 6.51 -8.41
CA ASN A 365 13.03 5.54 -7.60
C ASN A 365 14.00 4.46 -7.13
N VAL A 366 14.01 4.19 -5.83
CA VAL A 366 14.77 3.09 -5.24
C VAL A 366 13.83 2.21 -4.42
N GLN A 367 13.83 0.92 -4.72
CA GLN A 367 13.04 -0.10 -4.02
C GLN A 367 13.98 -1.10 -3.37
N TYR A 368 13.80 -1.34 -2.08
CA TYR A 368 14.49 -2.36 -1.31
C TYR A 368 13.46 -3.36 -0.77
N GLN A 369 13.73 -4.66 -0.93
CA GLN A 369 12.94 -5.73 -0.32
C GLN A 369 13.87 -6.73 0.34
N ARG A 370 13.46 -7.24 1.50
CA ARG A 370 14.18 -8.28 2.23
C ARG A 370 13.21 -9.26 2.86
N GLN A 371 13.53 -10.53 2.77
CA GLN A 371 12.88 -11.62 3.49
C GLN A 371 13.89 -12.29 4.42
N ILE A 372 13.44 -12.55 5.65
CA ILE A 372 14.18 -13.34 6.64
C ILE A 372 13.26 -14.44 7.16
N ALA A 373 13.72 -15.69 7.11
CA ALA A 373 13.00 -16.86 7.58
C ALA A 373 13.70 -17.51 8.78
N SER A 374 12.94 -17.82 9.82
CA SER A 374 13.46 -18.55 10.99
C SER A 374 13.19 -20.06 10.93
N THR A 375 12.66 -20.52 9.81
CA THR A 375 12.26 -21.89 9.51
C THR A 375 12.59 -22.17 8.04
N TRP A 376 12.90 -23.41 7.69
CA TRP A 376 13.06 -23.77 6.29
C TRP A 376 11.73 -23.68 5.56
N LEU A 377 11.71 -23.04 4.39
CA LEU A 377 10.49 -22.71 3.68
C LEU A 377 10.19 -23.74 2.60
N THR A 378 8.89 -23.97 2.38
CA THR A 378 8.48 -24.63 1.14
C THR A 378 8.78 -23.72 -0.06
N PRO A 379 9.01 -24.26 -1.28
CA PRO A 379 9.39 -23.46 -2.45
C PRO A 379 8.45 -22.30 -2.75
N GLN A 380 7.19 -22.43 -2.38
CA GLN A 380 6.15 -21.43 -2.62
C GLN A 380 6.20 -20.21 -1.68
N ASP A 381 6.96 -20.30 -0.59
CA ASP A 381 7.17 -19.21 0.38
C ASP A 381 8.60 -18.63 0.29
N GLN A 382 9.48 -19.24 -0.50
CA GLN A 382 10.85 -18.79 -0.71
C GLN A 382 10.90 -17.44 -1.42
N PHE A 383 11.95 -16.68 -1.10
CA PHE A 383 12.28 -15.43 -1.77
C PHE A 383 12.93 -15.74 -3.12
N SER A 384 12.37 -15.19 -4.21
CA SER A 384 12.82 -15.48 -5.57
C SER A 384 13.33 -14.23 -6.27
N ILE A 385 14.42 -14.36 -7.03
CA ILE A 385 15.02 -13.29 -7.84
C ILE A 385 15.33 -13.78 -9.27
N GLY A 386 15.30 -12.86 -10.23
CA GLY A 386 15.72 -13.09 -11.61
C GLY A 386 14.58 -13.03 -12.63
N ASN A 387 13.68 -12.06 -12.49
CA ASN A 387 12.59 -11.83 -13.43
C ASN A 387 12.26 -10.33 -13.52
N ARG A 388 11.31 -9.96 -14.39
CA ARG A 388 10.91 -8.55 -14.62
C ARG A 388 10.38 -7.81 -13.38
N TRP A 389 9.98 -8.53 -12.32
CA TRP A 389 9.42 -7.97 -11.08
C TRP A 389 10.45 -7.85 -9.95
N THR A 390 11.61 -8.50 -10.09
CA THR A 390 12.64 -8.60 -9.05
C THR A 390 13.94 -7.97 -9.56
N VAL A 391 14.95 -8.76 -9.90
CA VAL A 391 16.17 -8.30 -10.57
C VAL A 391 15.92 -8.31 -12.08
N ARG A 392 15.73 -7.13 -12.69
CA ARG A 392 15.52 -6.99 -14.14
C ARG A 392 16.79 -7.30 -14.93
N GLY A 393 16.62 -7.56 -16.22
CA GLY A 393 17.69 -8.05 -17.10
C GLY A 393 17.72 -9.58 -17.27
N PHE A 394 16.83 -10.29 -16.58
CA PHE A 394 16.66 -11.74 -16.64
C PHE A 394 15.27 -12.10 -17.20
N ASP A 395 15.20 -13.17 -18.00
CA ASP A 395 13.98 -13.58 -18.71
C ASP A 395 12.94 -14.28 -17.83
N GLY A 396 13.32 -14.68 -16.61
CA GLY A 396 12.42 -15.32 -15.66
C GLY A 396 12.07 -16.78 -15.98
N GLU A 397 12.70 -17.37 -17.00
CA GLU A 397 12.57 -18.81 -17.30
C GLU A 397 13.24 -19.66 -16.22
N LEU A 398 14.33 -19.15 -15.65
CA LEU A 398 15.00 -19.67 -14.47
C LEU A 398 15.11 -18.55 -13.44
N THR A 399 14.86 -18.88 -12.18
CA THR A 399 14.99 -17.95 -11.04
C THR A 399 15.86 -18.57 -9.95
N LEU A 400 16.51 -17.74 -9.17
CA LEU A 400 17.14 -18.17 -7.92
C LEU A 400 16.13 -18.00 -6.78
N SER A 401 15.90 -19.06 -5.99
CA SER A 401 14.99 -19.03 -4.85
C SER A 401 15.64 -19.63 -3.61
N ALA A 402 15.42 -19.01 -2.43
CA ALA A 402 15.81 -19.56 -1.13
C ALA A 402 14.98 -18.97 0.01
N ASP A 403 15.19 -19.46 1.24
CA ASP A 403 14.45 -19.04 2.44
C ASP A 403 14.60 -17.54 2.74
N ASP A 404 15.84 -17.06 2.68
CA ASP A 404 16.23 -15.68 2.94
C ASP A 404 16.67 -15.02 1.63
N GLY A 405 16.44 -13.71 1.53
CA GLY A 405 16.94 -12.96 0.39
C GLY A 405 16.66 -11.49 0.49
N TRP A 406 17.32 -10.72 -0.36
CA TRP A 406 17.08 -9.29 -0.48
C TRP A 406 17.37 -8.83 -1.90
N LEU A 407 16.74 -7.72 -2.30
CA LEU A 407 16.99 -7.06 -3.56
C LEU A 407 16.94 -5.54 -3.39
N VAL A 408 17.66 -4.85 -4.26
CA VAL A 408 17.56 -3.42 -4.48
C VAL A 408 17.37 -3.16 -5.96
N ARG A 409 16.39 -2.33 -6.30
CA ARG A 409 16.11 -1.86 -7.65
C ARG A 409 16.29 -0.36 -7.66
N ASN A 410 17.06 0.14 -8.61
CA ASN A 410 17.25 1.57 -8.82
C ASN A 410 16.71 1.91 -10.20
N GLU A 411 15.97 3.01 -10.31
CA GLU A 411 15.41 3.49 -11.57
C GLU A 411 15.56 5.01 -11.64
N LEU A 412 16.23 5.49 -12.68
CA LEU A 412 16.25 6.89 -13.06
C LEU A 412 15.34 7.07 -14.28
N ALA A 413 14.29 7.86 -14.13
CA ALA A 413 13.34 8.16 -15.19
C ALA A 413 13.41 9.64 -15.58
N TRP A 414 13.43 9.90 -16.89
CA TRP A 414 13.31 11.21 -17.49
C TRP A 414 11.91 11.36 -18.09
N ARG A 415 11.20 12.43 -17.71
CA ARG A 415 9.94 12.80 -18.36
C ARG A 415 10.26 13.47 -19.67
N THR A 416 9.91 12.78 -20.75
CA THR A 416 10.19 13.27 -22.11
C THR A 416 9.31 14.48 -22.45
N PRO A 417 9.62 15.23 -23.52
CA PRO A 417 8.75 16.29 -24.03
C PRO A 417 7.35 15.82 -24.49
N LEU A 418 7.16 14.51 -24.71
CA LEU A 418 5.85 13.94 -25.02
C LEU A 418 5.02 13.79 -23.73
N GLN A 419 3.75 14.24 -23.79
CA GLN A 419 2.86 14.17 -22.64
C GLN A 419 2.73 12.74 -22.12
N ASN A 420 2.84 12.58 -20.80
CA ASN A 420 2.70 11.31 -20.09
C ASN A 420 3.62 10.20 -20.62
N GLN A 421 4.83 10.53 -21.06
CA GLN A 421 5.85 9.56 -21.47
C GLN A 421 7.15 9.74 -20.68
N GLU A 422 7.73 8.63 -20.25
CA GLU A 422 8.99 8.56 -19.52
C GLU A 422 9.93 7.53 -20.15
N LEU A 423 11.19 7.93 -20.33
CA LEU A 423 12.31 7.03 -20.61
C LEU A 423 13.00 6.72 -19.28
N TYR A 424 13.22 5.45 -18.98
CA TYR A 424 13.84 5.03 -17.73
C TYR A 424 15.04 4.11 -17.94
N LEU A 425 15.99 4.23 -17.03
CA LEU A 425 17.17 3.37 -16.91
C LEU A 425 17.16 2.77 -15.51
N GLY A 426 17.37 1.46 -15.41
CA GLY A 426 17.40 0.76 -14.13
C GLY A 426 18.61 -0.12 -13.96
N VAL A 427 19.06 -0.25 -12.70
CA VAL A 427 20.13 -1.15 -12.27
C VAL A 427 19.67 -1.83 -10.99
N ASP A 428 19.61 -3.16 -11.05
CA ASP A 428 19.06 -3.99 -10.01
C ASP A 428 20.11 -5.00 -9.53
N TYR A 429 20.07 -5.31 -8.24
CA TYR A 429 20.91 -6.32 -7.62
C TYR A 429 20.12 -7.08 -6.57
N GLY A 430 20.33 -8.39 -6.45
CA GLY A 430 19.70 -9.19 -5.41
C GLY A 430 20.52 -10.40 -5.05
N GLU A 431 20.35 -10.83 -3.81
CA GLU A 431 20.93 -12.05 -3.28
C GLU A 431 19.91 -12.92 -2.57
N ILE A 432 20.16 -14.22 -2.63
CA ILE A 432 19.45 -15.24 -1.88
C ILE A 432 20.45 -16.01 -1.01
N SER A 433 19.98 -16.45 0.15
CA SER A 433 20.72 -17.32 1.04
C SER A 433 19.79 -18.36 1.62
N ASN A 434 20.33 -19.54 1.89
CA ASN A 434 19.57 -20.62 2.49
C ASN A 434 20.14 -20.94 3.88
N ASN A 435 19.24 -21.24 4.83
CA ASN A 435 19.62 -21.83 6.12
C ASN A 435 19.64 -23.37 6.04
N SER A 436 19.29 -23.96 4.90
CA SER A 436 19.29 -25.42 4.65
C SER A 436 20.64 -25.94 4.10
N THR A 437 20.74 -27.26 3.95
CA THR A 437 21.88 -27.95 3.32
C THR A 437 21.82 -27.99 1.78
N GLU A 438 20.84 -27.35 1.15
CA GLU A 438 20.73 -27.35 -0.31
C GLU A 438 21.87 -26.57 -0.99
N ILE A 439 22.43 -27.19 -2.03
CA ILE A 439 23.43 -26.55 -2.89
C ILE A 439 22.69 -25.59 -3.83
N LEU A 440 22.76 -24.29 -3.52
CA LEU A 440 22.27 -23.25 -4.42
C LEU A 440 23.14 -23.21 -5.70
N SER A 441 22.51 -23.22 -6.87
CA SER A 441 23.20 -23.03 -8.17
C SER A 441 23.92 -21.67 -8.27
N GLY A 442 23.51 -20.72 -7.43
CA GLY A 442 24.27 -19.53 -7.08
C GLY A 442 23.45 -18.62 -6.17
N ARG A 443 24.04 -17.49 -5.77
CA ARG A 443 23.50 -16.66 -4.68
C ARG A 443 23.15 -15.24 -5.05
N HIS A 444 23.61 -14.73 -6.19
CA HIS A 444 23.44 -13.33 -6.56
C HIS A 444 23.07 -13.17 -8.02
N LEU A 445 22.31 -12.12 -8.33
CA LEU A 445 22.03 -11.65 -9.68
C LEU A 445 22.20 -10.12 -9.73
N ALA A 446 22.74 -9.63 -10.83
CA ALA A 446 22.81 -8.20 -11.14
C ALA A 446 22.36 -8.00 -12.59
N GLY A 447 21.55 -6.98 -12.85
CA GLY A 447 21.10 -6.69 -14.20
C GLY A 447 20.66 -5.25 -14.38
N GLY A 448 20.51 -4.87 -15.64
CA GLY A 448 20.09 -3.53 -16.02
C GLY A 448 18.95 -3.55 -17.02
N VAL A 449 18.25 -2.43 -17.10
CA VAL A 449 17.12 -2.24 -18.01
C VAL A 449 17.13 -0.82 -18.58
N ILE A 450 16.70 -0.69 -19.82
CA ILE A 450 16.23 0.57 -20.40
C ILE A 450 14.80 0.34 -20.87
N GLY A 451 13.91 1.28 -20.61
CA GLY A 451 12.53 1.17 -21.06
C GLY A 451 11.85 2.51 -21.30
N LEU A 452 10.78 2.45 -22.07
CA LEU A 452 9.93 3.57 -22.42
C LEU A 452 8.52 3.24 -22.01
N ARG A 453 7.92 4.09 -21.17
CA ARG A 453 6.55 3.91 -20.71
C ARG A 453 5.75 5.19 -20.87
N GLY A 454 4.45 5.05 -21.04
CA GLY A 454 3.56 6.19 -21.12
C GLY A 454 2.12 5.82 -21.36
N ASN A 455 1.30 6.79 -21.75
CA ASN A 455 -0.10 6.58 -22.08
C ASN A 455 -0.46 7.19 -23.44
N ALA A 456 -1.14 6.42 -24.29
CA ALA A 456 -1.69 6.88 -25.56
C ALA A 456 -3.04 6.20 -25.83
N PHE A 457 -4.04 6.94 -26.32
CA PHE A 457 -5.37 6.42 -26.68
C PHE A 457 -6.08 5.60 -25.58
N LYS A 458 -5.95 6.01 -24.30
CA LYS A 458 -6.43 5.27 -23.10
C LYS A 458 -5.74 3.92 -22.86
N THR A 459 -4.60 3.70 -23.50
CA THR A 459 -3.75 2.53 -23.35
C THR A 459 -2.44 2.97 -22.73
N GLY A 460 -2.14 2.48 -21.53
CA GLY A 460 -0.78 2.55 -21.01
C GLY A 460 0.09 1.53 -21.71
N TYR A 461 1.35 1.87 -21.91
CA TYR A 461 2.36 0.97 -22.44
C TYR A 461 3.64 1.07 -21.61
N ASP A 462 4.34 -0.05 -21.49
CA ASP A 462 5.71 -0.14 -20.98
C ASP A 462 6.46 -1.11 -21.88
N LEU A 463 7.53 -0.63 -22.52
CA LEU A 463 8.39 -1.41 -23.42
C LEU A 463 9.80 -1.34 -22.86
N PHE A 464 10.48 -2.47 -22.73
CA PHE A 464 11.84 -2.46 -22.19
C PHE A 464 12.76 -3.50 -22.81
N ALA A 465 14.05 -3.22 -22.70
CA ALA A 465 15.15 -4.11 -23.00
C ALA A 465 16.07 -4.19 -21.77
N GLY A 466 16.40 -5.40 -21.34
CA GLY A 466 17.28 -5.64 -20.21
C GLY A 466 18.42 -6.59 -20.54
N VAL A 467 19.49 -6.49 -19.76
CA VAL A 467 20.67 -7.35 -19.89
C VAL A 467 21.15 -7.81 -18.50
N PRO A 468 21.59 -9.07 -18.35
CA PRO A 468 22.21 -9.53 -17.12
C PRO A 468 23.65 -9.00 -17.04
N PHE A 469 24.01 -8.37 -15.93
CA PHE A 469 25.37 -7.87 -15.65
C PHE A 469 26.21 -8.91 -14.92
N SER A 470 25.62 -9.64 -13.97
CA SER A 470 26.28 -10.71 -13.22
C SER A 470 25.31 -11.84 -12.93
N LYS A 471 25.76 -13.07 -13.16
CA LYS A 471 25.02 -14.30 -12.87
C LYS A 471 25.98 -15.44 -12.51
N PRO A 472 25.55 -16.44 -11.73
CA PRO A 472 26.35 -17.62 -11.40
C PRO A 472 26.71 -18.44 -12.65
N GLY A 473 27.82 -19.19 -12.57
CA GLY A 473 28.20 -20.14 -13.61
C GLY A 473 27.11 -21.22 -13.78
N GLY A 474 26.72 -21.50 -15.03
CA GLY A 474 25.66 -22.47 -15.34
C GLY A 474 24.22 -21.95 -15.22
N PHE A 475 24.01 -20.71 -14.77
CA PHE A 475 22.69 -20.08 -14.80
C PHE A 475 22.30 -19.73 -16.24
N ASP A 476 21.36 -20.46 -16.82
CA ASP A 476 20.88 -20.23 -18.18
C ASP A 476 19.87 -19.09 -18.22
N THR A 477 20.11 -18.11 -19.10
CA THR A 477 19.22 -16.97 -19.32
C THR A 477 19.64 -16.27 -20.61
N SER A 478 18.67 -15.66 -21.28
CA SER A 478 18.90 -14.91 -22.51
C SER A 478 19.89 -13.75 -22.28
N PRO A 479 20.84 -13.49 -23.20
CA PRO A 479 21.80 -12.39 -23.06
C PRO A 479 21.16 -11.00 -23.19
N VAL A 480 19.96 -10.96 -23.80
CA VAL A 480 19.12 -9.76 -23.91
C VAL A 480 17.67 -10.20 -23.70
N VAL A 481 16.94 -9.45 -22.88
CA VAL A 481 15.54 -9.67 -22.55
C VAL A 481 14.73 -8.50 -23.07
N LEU A 482 13.77 -8.76 -23.95
CA LEU A 482 12.81 -7.76 -24.39
C LEU A 482 11.47 -8.06 -23.74
N GLY A 483 10.77 -7.03 -23.30
CA GLY A 483 9.47 -7.17 -22.67
C GLY A 483 8.53 -6.02 -22.98
N PHE A 484 7.24 -6.30 -22.94
CA PHE A 484 6.22 -5.27 -23.01
C PHE A 484 5.07 -5.52 -22.03
N ASN A 485 4.31 -4.48 -21.74
CA ASN A 485 3.02 -4.51 -21.06
C ASN A 485 2.12 -3.43 -21.66
N LEU A 486 0.90 -3.81 -22.04
CA LEU A 486 -0.14 -2.92 -22.54
C LEU A 486 -1.37 -3.06 -21.66
N ASN A 487 -1.89 -1.95 -21.16
CA ASN A 487 -3.09 -1.90 -20.33
C ASN A 487 -4.06 -0.84 -20.87
N TRP A 488 -5.17 -1.29 -21.43
CA TRP A 488 -6.27 -0.44 -21.87
C TRP A 488 -7.34 -0.39 -20.79
N GLN A 489 -7.91 0.79 -20.56
CA GLN A 489 -9.02 0.97 -19.64
C GLN A 489 -10.06 1.92 -20.22
N TYR A 490 -11.33 1.54 -20.12
CA TYR A 490 -12.45 2.39 -20.52
C TYR A 490 -13.07 3.11 -19.34
#